data_AF-A0A7X7UUN0-F1
#
_entry.id   AF-A0A7X7UUN0-F1
#
_cell.length_a   1.000
_cell.length_b   1.000
_cell.length_c   1.000
_cell.angle_alpha   90.00
_cell.angle_beta   90.00
_cell.angle_gamma   90.00
#
_symmetry.space_group_name_H-M   'P 1'
#
loop_
_entity.id
_entity.type
_entity.pdbx_description
1 polymer ?
#
loop_
_entity_poly.entity_id
_entity_poly.type
_entity_poly.pdbx_seq_one_letter_code
_entity_poly.pdbx_strand_id
1 'polypeptide(L)'
;INNRVVFTTSENIYTYDNVRNDFTVIEPLSTDIGEYRSAIQICVHQKNEYWFVMEDRIALFEIGIDFSAKKLYEIRLKNITLPQHNINIIKLSDNTILVPTPEGLDSYNLSITGQGHTGRGLTIDKVNFYGRNNRSVTHLYPTKELTTSWNINNVTVHFSAPYLFDYPDKHYSYRIKELDSPWQSTTNSQFTFPGLKYGFYTIEIKDFTGAVASLRFAIAKPWYYSGLAITGYFLIFLLLIWLLYKYIKHKIRKAKEISAMEVRQSILEKELDYKNYELMLTIRHLIDRNEILTELQKEISTIKEHSSKYPIKNLRNMEATINEGLQSQTEDWKDALNKLKLSQQGFNKTLLQHFPNLTPHDLRLCSYLKMNFSTKEIARLLNISVRAVEISRYRLRKKLGLKHDENLTEFLINEMFTGE
;
A
#
# COMPACT_ATOMS: atom_id res chain seq x y z
N ILE A 1 2.91 64.12 -57.22
CA ILE A 1 3.69 62.86 -57.37
C ILE A 1 4.21 62.80 -58.80
N ASN A 2 5.52 62.66 -59.01
CA ASN A 2 6.17 62.52 -60.32
C ASN A 2 5.75 63.61 -61.31
N ASN A 3 5.82 64.87 -60.87
CA ASN A 3 5.39 66.08 -61.58
C ASN A 3 3.90 66.14 -61.98
N ARG A 4 3.06 65.22 -61.51
CA ARG A 4 1.61 65.30 -61.62
C ARG A 4 0.99 65.82 -60.33
N VAL A 5 -0.04 66.65 -60.47
CA VAL A 5 -0.89 67.08 -59.37
C VAL A 5 -1.76 65.91 -58.96
N VAL A 6 -1.80 65.65 -57.66
CA VAL A 6 -2.52 64.54 -57.05
C VAL A 6 -3.35 65.08 -55.91
N PHE A 7 -4.59 64.62 -55.82
CA PHE A 7 -5.58 65.02 -54.84
C PHE A 7 -5.94 63.83 -53.96
N THR A 8 -5.84 63.98 -52.65
CA THR A 8 -6.24 62.97 -51.67
C THR A 8 -7.67 63.25 -51.20
N THR A 9 -8.47 62.20 -51.07
CA THR A 9 -9.78 62.26 -50.39
C THR A 9 -9.83 61.20 -49.29
N SER A 10 -10.92 61.14 -48.53
CA SER A 10 -11.15 60.10 -47.52
C SER A 10 -11.25 58.69 -48.11
N GLU A 11 -11.47 58.55 -49.42
CA GLU A 11 -11.70 57.26 -50.07
C GLU A 11 -10.59 56.86 -51.04
N ASN A 12 -10.03 57.82 -51.80
CA ASN A 12 -9.10 57.51 -52.88
C ASN A 12 -8.21 58.69 -53.28
N ILE A 13 -7.25 58.38 -54.15
CA ILE A 13 -6.29 59.34 -54.70
C ILE A 13 -6.58 59.57 -56.19
N TYR A 14 -6.74 60.85 -56.53
CA TYR A 14 -7.14 61.29 -57.87
C TYR A 14 -6.01 62.09 -58.54
N THR A 15 -5.96 62.04 -59.86
CA THR A 15 -5.20 62.97 -60.68
C THR A 15 -6.13 63.64 -61.68
N TYR A 16 -5.80 64.87 -62.06
CA TYR A 16 -6.57 65.60 -63.06
C TYR A 16 -6.03 65.28 -64.46
N ASP A 17 -6.89 64.71 -65.30
CA ASP A 17 -6.56 64.43 -66.70
C ASP A 17 -6.89 65.65 -67.55
N ASN A 18 -5.85 66.40 -67.95
CA ASN A 18 -5.97 67.60 -68.80
C ASN A 18 -6.64 67.30 -70.15
N VAL A 19 -6.58 66.06 -70.65
CA VAL A 19 -7.16 65.68 -71.95
C VAL A 19 -8.66 65.45 -71.82
N ARG A 20 -9.08 64.80 -70.73
CA ARG A 20 -10.50 64.50 -70.45
C ARG A 20 -11.22 65.60 -69.68
N ASN A 21 -10.49 66.57 -69.13
CA ASN A 21 -10.99 67.62 -68.25
C ASN A 21 -11.77 67.05 -67.05
N ASP A 22 -11.27 65.96 -66.47
CA ASP A 22 -11.94 65.20 -65.40
C ASP A 22 -10.93 64.64 -64.39
N PHE A 23 -11.39 64.33 -63.18
CA PHE A 23 -10.60 63.71 -62.12
C PHE A 23 -10.70 62.19 -62.21
N THR A 24 -9.58 61.52 -62.43
CA THR A 24 -9.51 60.06 -62.53
C THR A 24 -8.73 59.47 -61.37
N VAL A 25 -9.20 58.35 -60.83
CA VAL A 25 -8.50 57.57 -59.80
C VAL A 25 -7.22 56.97 -60.40
N ILE A 26 -6.13 57.00 -59.65
CA ILE A 26 -4.88 56.35 -60.03
C ILE A 26 -4.90 54.89 -59.55
N GLU A 27 -5.57 54.01 -60.30
CA GLU A 27 -5.80 52.61 -59.90
C GLU A 27 -4.53 51.82 -59.48
N PRO A 28 -3.39 51.90 -60.19
CA PRO A 28 -2.17 51.20 -59.78
C PRO A 28 -1.68 51.67 -58.41
N LEU A 29 -1.69 52.99 -58.18
CA LEU A 29 -1.26 53.57 -56.92
C LEU A 29 -2.21 53.21 -55.78
N SER A 30 -3.52 53.36 -55.99
CA SER A 30 -4.55 53.05 -54.98
C SER A 30 -4.52 51.59 -54.55
N THR A 31 -4.20 50.68 -55.47
CA THR A 31 -4.07 49.25 -55.17
C THR A 31 -2.83 48.97 -54.33
N ASP A 32 -1.68 49.51 -54.71
CA ASP A 32 -0.40 49.21 -54.07
C ASP A 32 -0.25 49.84 -52.67
N ILE A 33 -0.85 51.02 -52.44
CA ILE A 33 -0.79 51.70 -51.14
C ILE A 33 -1.82 51.18 -50.13
N GLY A 34 -2.84 50.44 -50.57
CA GLY A 34 -3.85 49.83 -49.71
C GLY A 34 -4.59 50.84 -48.82
N GLU A 35 -4.47 50.69 -47.49
CA GLU A 35 -5.11 51.57 -46.49
C GLU A 35 -4.68 53.03 -46.61
N TYR A 36 -3.49 53.32 -47.16
CA TYR A 36 -2.99 54.69 -47.29
C TYR A 36 -3.65 55.50 -48.43
N ARG A 37 -4.62 54.92 -49.15
CA ARG A 37 -5.44 55.66 -50.13
C ARG A 37 -6.27 56.78 -49.50
N SER A 38 -6.55 56.68 -48.20
CA SER A 38 -7.24 57.70 -47.41
C SER A 38 -6.27 58.58 -46.61
N ALA A 39 -5.01 58.69 -47.04
CA ALA A 39 -4.02 59.53 -46.38
C ALA A 39 -4.49 60.99 -46.32
N ILE A 40 -4.35 61.58 -45.14
CA ILE A 40 -4.68 62.98 -44.86
C ILE A 40 -3.78 63.90 -45.68
N GLN A 41 -2.50 63.53 -45.79
CA GLN A 41 -1.50 64.35 -46.47
C GLN A 41 -0.42 63.47 -47.11
N ILE A 42 0.11 63.95 -48.23
CA ILE A 42 1.28 63.36 -48.91
C ILE A 42 2.42 64.38 -48.89
N CYS A 43 3.55 64.02 -48.31
CA CYS A 43 4.73 64.87 -48.20
C CYS A 43 5.88 64.30 -49.04
N VAL A 44 6.57 65.16 -49.79
CA VAL A 44 7.72 64.73 -50.61
C VAL A 44 8.93 64.50 -49.70
N HIS A 45 9.59 63.35 -49.83
CA HIS A 45 10.83 63.05 -49.11
C HIS A 45 12.06 63.26 -50.00
N GLN A 46 12.17 62.47 -51.08
CA GLN A 46 13.25 62.51 -52.07
C GLN A 46 12.68 62.19 -53.46
N LYS A 47 13.54 62.08 -54.48
CA LYS A 47 13.11 61.73 -55.85
C LYS A 47 12.38 60.39 -55.82
N ASN A 48 11.12 60.40 -56.25
CA ASN A 48 10.21 59.25 -56.25
C ASN A 48 9.78 58.73 -54.87
N GLU A 49 10.14 59.39 -53.76
CA GLU A 49 9.79 58.94 -52.41
C GLU A 49 8.82 59.92 -51.72
N TYR A 50 7.70 59.39 -51.22
CA TYR A 50 6.62 60.18 -50.67
C TYR A 50 6.13 59.58 -49.35
N TRP A 51 6.02 60.43 -48.33
CA TRP A 51 5.39 60.09 -47.05
C TRP A 51 3.88 60.23 -47.16
N PHE A 52 3.17 59.18 -46.78
CA PHE A 52 1.72 59.14 -46.63
C PHE A 52 1.39 59.22 -45.15
N VAL A 53 0.58 60.20 -44.78
CA VAL A 53 0.25 60.52 -43.40
C VAL A 53 -1.19 60.11 -43.10
N MET A 54 -1.37 59.30 -42.06
CA MET A 54 -2.66 58.94 -41.45
C MET A 54 -2.71 59.49 -40.02
N GLU A 55 -3.84 59.40 -39.34
CA GLU A 55 -4.01 59.94 -37.98
C GLU A 55 -3.05 59.31 -36.95
N ASP A 56 -2.79 58.01 -37.08
CA ASP A 56 -2.06 57.18 -36.12
C ASP A 56 -0.70 56.67 -36.63
N ARG A 57 -0.40 56.88 -37.91
CA ARG A 57 0.79 56.31 -38.56
C ARG A 57 1.21 57.09 -39.79
N ILE A 58 2.49 57.00 -40.12
CA ILE A 58 3.08 57.53 -41.36
C ILE A 58 3.82 56.41 -42.08
N ALA A 59 3.76 56.39 -43.41
CA ALA A 59 4.51 55.42 -44.22
C ALA A 59 5.23 56.09 -45.39
N LEU A 60 6.44 55.62 -45.68
CA LEU A 60 7.22 56.06 -46.84
C LEU A 60 6.99 55.09 -47.99
N PHE A 61 6.59 55.62 -49.14
CA PHE A 61 6.44 54.86 -50.37
C PHE A 61 7.39 55.38 -51.44
N GLU A 62 8.06 54.45 -52.12
CA GLU A 62 8.73 54.70 -53.38
C GLU A 62 7.71 54.50 -54.51
N ILE A 63 7.50 55.52 -55.35
CA ILE A 63 6.50 55.53 -56.42
C ILE A 63 7.19 55.64 -57.78
N GLY A 64 7.06 54.59 -58.59
CA GLY A 64 7.54 54.52 -59.97
C GLY A 64 6.82 55.49 -60.90
N ILE A 65 7.39 55.70 -62.09
CA ILE A 65 6.81 56.56 -63.13
C ILE A 65 5.44 56.03 -63.60
N ASP A 66 5.27 54.72 -63.52
CA ASP A 66 4.05 53.97 -63.83
C ASP A 66 3.01 53.98 -62.68
N PHE A 67 3.27 54.73 -61.60
CA PHE A 67 2.46 54.76 -60.39
C PHE A 67 2.44 53.45 -59.59
N SER A 68 3.36 52.52 -59.86
CA SER A 68 3.61 51.39 -58.96
C SER A 68 4.20 51.89 -57.64
N ALA A 69 3.72 51.36 -56.51
CA ALA A 69 4.14 51.82 -55.19
C ALA A 69 4.75 50.69 -54.36
N LYS A 70 5.90 50.97 -53.73
CA LYS A 70 6.54 50.06 -52.79
C LYS A 70 6.66 50.72 -51.42
N LYS A 71 6.06 50.10 -50.39
CA LYS A 71 6.21 50.56 -49.01
C LYS A 71 7.63 50.30 -48.52
N LEU A 72 8.36 51.35 -48.16
CA LEU A 72 9.72 51.29 -47.61
C LEU A 72 9.71 51.22 -46.09
N TYR A 73 8.94 52.10 -45.44
CA TYR A 73 8.86 52.19 -43.98
C TYR A 73 7.43 52.45 -43.53
N GLU A 74 7.11 52.03 -42.32
CA GLU A 74 5.88 52.38 -41.60
C GLU A 74 6.24 52.69 -40.15
N ILE A 75 5.81 53.86 -39.68
CA ILE A 75 6.02 54.33 -38.31
C ILE A 75 4.64 54.54 -37.70
N ARG A 76 4.32 53.76 -36.67
CA ARG A 76 3.13 53.98 -35.85
C ARG A 76 3.45 54.96 -34.72
N LEU A 77 2.65 56.00 -34.60
CA LEU A 77 2.84 57.05 -33.61
C LEU A 77 2.11 56.64 -32.34
N LYS A 78 2.85 56.45 -31.25
CA LYS A 78 2.29 55.95 -29.99
C LYS A 78 1.76 57.13 -29.16
N ASN A 79 0.47 57.14 -28.86
CA ASN A 79 -0.21 58.13 -28.02
C ASN A 79 -0.14 59.59 -28.51
N ILE A 80 0.15 59.82 -29.78
CA ILE A 80 0.21 61.16 -30.37
C ILE A 80 -0.72 61.20 -31.56
N THR A 81 -1.74 62.05 -31.49
CA THR A 81 -2.53 62.43 -32.65
C THR A 81 -1.77 63.48 -33.44
N LEU A 82 -1.49 63.19 -34.70
CA LEU A 82 -0.89 64.17 -35.57
C LEU A 82 -1.83 65.38 -35.75
N PRO A 83 -1.29 66.60 -35.93
CA PRO A 83 -2.11 67.74 -36.32
C PRO A 83 -2.85 67.42 -37.63
N GLN A 84 -4.13 67.76 -37.71
CA GLN A 84 -4.98 67.29 -38.81
C GLN A 84 -4.55 67.81 -40.20
N HIS A 85 -3.74 68.87 -40.31
CA HIS A 85 -3.26 69.39 -41.59
C HIS A 85 -1.88 70.06 -41.50
N ASN A 86 -1.18 70.15 -42.64
CA ASN A 86 0.10 70.84 -42.85
C ASN A 86 1.29 70.27 -42.05
N ILE A 87 1.35 68.95 -41.91
CA ILE A 87 2.49 68.27 -41.31
C ILE A 87 3.66 68.36 -42.29
N ASN A 88 4.78 68.91 -41.85
CA ASN A 88 6.00 68.91 -42.63
C ASN A 88 7.01 67.95 -41.99
N ILE A 89 7.23 66.80 -42.63
CA ILE A 89 8.23 65.82 -42.19
C ILE A 89 9.59 66.34 -42.63
N ILE A 90 10.42 66.75 -41.66
CA ILE A 90 11.70 67.40 -41.93
C ILE A 90 12.81 66.34 -41.89
N LYS A 91 13.59 66.24 -42.97
CA LYS A 91 14.81 65.42 -42.97
C LYS A 91 15.91 66.15 -42.17
N LEU A 92 16.37 65.55 -41.07
CA LEU A 92 17.47 66.08 -40.26
C LEU A 92 18.82 65.48 -40.71
N SER A 93 18.84 64.20 -41.08
CA SER A 93 20.00 63.50 -41.63
C SER A 93 19.52 62.37 -42.56
N ASP A 94 20.45 61.61 -43.16
CA ASP A 94 20.08 60.48 -44.03
C ASP A 94 19.23 59.42 -43.33
N ASN A 95 19.39 59.27 -42.01
CA ASN A 95 18.67 58.29 -41.22
C ASN A 95 17.78 58.89 -40.12
N THR A 96 17.65 60.22 -40.02
CA THR A 96 16.80 60.83 -38.99
C THR A 96 15.81 61.80 -39.61
N ILE A 97 14.53 61.60 -39.28
CA ILE A 97 13.43 62.50 -39.62
C ILE A 97 12.87 63.15 -38.36
N LEU A 98 12.39 64.37 -38.48
CA LEU A 98 11.63 65.08 -37.47
C LEU A 98 10.16 65.13 -37.91
N VAL A 99 9.29 64.65 -37.05
CA VAL A 99 7.84 64.67 -37.25
C VAL A 99 7.24 65.68 -36.27
N PRO A 100 6.54 66.71 -36.74
CA PRO A 100 5.90 67.67 -35.85
C PRO A 100 4.69 67.05 -35.15
N THR A 101 4.64 67.25 -33.85
CA THR A 101 3.57 66.80 -32.96
C THR A 101 2.91 68.04 -32.32
N PRO A 102 1.68 67.93 -31.78
CA PRO A 102 1.04 69.08 -31.12
C PRO A 102 1.87 69.70 -30.00
N GLU A 103 2.76 68.93 -29.38
CA GLU A 103 3.60 69.35 -28.24
C GLU A 103 5.04 69.71 -28.63
N GLY A 104 5.45 69.51 -29.89
CA GLY A 104 6.81 69.80 -30.35
C GLY A 104 7.25 69.08 -31.63
N LEU A 105 8.45 68.48 -31.58
CA LEU A 105 9.08 67.76 -32.70
C LEU A 105 9.62 66.42 -32.18
N ASP A 106 9.15 65.32 -32.75
CA ASP A 106 9.65 63.99 -32.45
C ASP A 106 10.69 63.56 -33.47
N SER A 107 11.82 63.01 -33.01
CA SER A 107 12.86 62.49 -33.90
C SER A 107 12.75 60.98 -34.08
N TYR A 108 12.60 60.53 -35.32
CA TYR A 108 12.60 59.10 -35.67
C TYR A 108 13.83 58.74 -36.47
N ASN A 109 14.48 57.64 -36.07
CA ASN A 109 15.65 57.12 -36.76
C ASN A 109 15.24 55.97 -37.70
N LEU A 110 15.36 56.19 -39.00
CA LEU A 110 15.04 55.27 -40.09
C LEU A 110 15.97 54.05 -40.18
N SER A 111 17.18 54.09 -39.59
CA SER A 111 18.06 52.91 -39.51
C SER A 111 17.61 51.87 -38.48
N ILE A 112 16.97 52.32 -37.39
CA ILE A 112 16.68 51.46 -36.24
C ILE A 112 15.49 50.54 -36.53
N THR A 113 14.64 50.92 -37.49
CA THR A 113 13.48 50.12 -37.90
C THR A 113 13.85 48.91 -38.79
N GLY A 114 15.10 48.82 -39.25
CA GLY A 114 15.56 47.76 -40.17
C GLY A 114 16.84 47.02 -39.78
N GLN A 115 17.55 47.42 -38.72
CA GLN A 115 18.72 46.69 -38.23
C GLN A 115 18.37 45.89 -36.98
N GLY A 116 18.56 44.57 -37.07
CA GLY A 116 18.47 43.66 -35.94
C GLY A 116 19.20 44.23 -34.73
N HIS A 117 18.47 44.40 -33.65
CA HIS A 117 18.96 45.04 -32.44
C HIS A 117 20.30 44.43 -31.99
N THR A 118 21.35 45.24 -31.99
CA THR A 118 22.67 44.94 -31.39
C THR A 118 22.68 45.15 -29.87
N GLY A 119 21.49 45.15 -29.25
CA GLY A 119 21.34 45.04 -27.80
C GLY A 119 21.47 43.59 -27.34
N ARG A 120 21.62 43.35 -26.02
CA ARG A 120 21.50 42.02 -25.41
C ARG A 120 20.29 41.31 -26.02
N GLY A 121 20.54 40.20 -26.73
CA GLY A 121 19.49 39.36 -27.32
C GLY A 121 18.61 38.73 -26.24
N LEU A 122 17.68 37.87 -26.65
CA LEU A 122 16.80 37.16 -25.72
C LEU A 122 17.64 36.44 -24.64
N THR A 123 17.48 36.82 -23.38
CA THR A 123 18.22 36.23 -22.26
C THR A 123 17.29 35.62 -21.24
N ILE A 124 17.70 34.48 -20.69
CA ILE A 124 17.05 33.87 -19.54
C ILE A 124 17.64 34.53 -18.29
N ASP A 125 16.80 35.04 -17.40
CA ASP A 125 17.24 35.79 -16.22
C ASP A 125 17.41 34.85 -15.02
N LYS A 126 16.34 34.09 -14.73
CA LYS A 126 16.27 33.19 -13.58
C LYS A 126 15.33 32.01 -13.84
N VAL A 127 15.59 30.95 -13.10
CA VAL A 127 14.80 29.71 -13.16
C VAL A 127 14.44 29.32 -11.74
N ASN A 128 13.15 29.15 -11.48
CA ASN A 128 12.64 28.75 -10.19
C ASN A 128 12.07 27.33 -10.26
N PHE A 129 12.62 26.45 -9.43
CA PHE A 129 12.14 25.07 -9.26
C PHE A 129 11.38 24.97 -7.96
N TYR A 130 10.14 24.48 -7.98
CA TYR A 130 9.35 24.33 -6.76
C TYR A 130 8.57 23.01 -6.73
N GLY A 131 8.15 22.60 -5.53
CA GLY A 131 7.48 21.33 -5.30
C GLY A 131 6.50 21.34 -4.13
N ARG A 132 5.93 20.18 -3.81
CA ARG A 132 4.81 20.03 -2.84
C ARG A 132 5.08 20.54 -1.41
N ASN A 133 6.34 20.68 -0.99
CA ASN A 133 6.69 21.03 0.40
C ASN A 133 7.16 22.50 0.56
N ASN A 134 6.69 23.41 -0.29
CA ASN A 134 7.12 24.81 -0.31
C ASN A 134 8.66 25.00 -0.47
N ARG A 135 9.36 23.94 -0.90
CA ARG A 135 10.77 24.00 -1.26
C ARG A 135 10.85 24.62 -2.64
N SER A 136 11.53 25.74 -2.73
CA SER A 136 11.85 26.40 -3.99
C SER A 136 13.35 26.63 -4.09
N VAL A 137 13.92 26.37 -5.25
CA VAL A 137 15.31 26.70 -5.56
C VAL A 137 15.30 27.62 -6.77
N THR A 138 15.80 28.84 -6.59
CA THR A 138 15.96 29.79 -7.69
C THR A 138 17.42 29.85 -8.10
N HIS A 139 17.69 29.62 -9.38
CA HIS A 139 19.00 29.78 -9.98
C HIS A 139 19.02 31.02 -10.87
N LEU A 140 20.04 31.86 -10.70
CA LEU A 140 20.32 33.01 -11.57
C LEU A 140 21.21 32.56 -12.73
N TYR A 141 20.89 32.97 -13.94
CA TYR A 141 21.67 32.69 -15.14
C TYR A 141 22.78 33.75 -15.31
N PRO A 142 23.98 33.43 -15.84
CA PRO A 142 24.41 32.15 -16.41
C PRO A 142 25.01 31.19 -15.37
N THR A 143 24.37 30.05 -15.16
CA THR A 143 24.92 28.93 -14.39
C THR A 143 25.14 27.75 -15.34
N LYS A 144 26.35 27.17 -15.34
CA LYS A 144 26.77 26.16 -16.35
C LYS A 144 26.05 24.82 -16.23
N GLU A 145 25.59 24.43 -15.04
CA GLU A 145 24.91 23.15 -14.82
C GLU A 145 23.83 23.31 -13.73
N LEU A 146 22.56 23.16 -14.11
CA LEU A 146 21.43 23.17 -13.18
C LEU A 146 20.95 21.75 -12.95
N THR A 147 21.22 21.21 -11.76
CA THR A 147 20.70 19.92 -11.31
C THR A 147 19.75 20.13 -10.14
N THR A 148 18.54 19.59 -10.21
CA THR A 148 17.53 19.73 -9.17
C THR A 148 17.03 18.38 -8.66
N SER A 149 16.49 18.38 -7.45
CA SER A 149 15.97 17.15 -6.83
C SER A 149 14.63 16.73 -7.44
N TRP A 150 14.35 15.43 -7.44
CA TRP A 150 13.10 14.87 -7.99
C TRP A 150 11.80 15.46 -7.40
N ASN A 151 11.87 16.03 -6.20
CA ASN A 151 10.73 16.56 -5.46
C ASN A 151 10.39 18.02 -5.79
N ILE A 152 11.23 18.73 -6.57
CA ILE A 152 11.02 20.11 -7.04
C ILE A 152 10.91 20.11 -8.57
N ASN A 153 9.80 19.55 -9.05
CA ASN A 153 9.61 19.21 -10.45
C ASN A 153 8.75 20.20 -11.25
N ASN A 154 8.31 21.29 -10.64
CA ASN A 154 7.70 22.41 -11.37
C ASN A 154 8.78 23.44 -11.69
N VAL A 155 8.86 23.84 -12.95
CA VAL A 155 9.91 24.74 -13.43
C VAL A 155 9.28 26.01 -13.98
N THR A 156 9.57 27.16 -13.37
CA THR A 156 9.20 28.48 -13.88
C THR A 156 10.43 29.18 -14.40
N VAL A 157 10.40 29.60 -15.66
CA VAL A 157 11.50 30.33 -16.31
C VAL A 157 11.08 31.78 -16.50
N HIS A 158 11.96 32.69 -16.11
CA HIS A 158 11.83 34.12 -16.38
C HIS A 158 12.89 34.54 -17.39
N PHE A 159 12.47 35.35 -18.37
CA PHE A 159 13.33 35.79 -19.45
C PHE A 159 13.07 37.25 -19.77
N SER A 160 14.05 37.88 -20.40
CA SER A 160 14.00 39.28 -20.80
C SER A 160 14.42 39.43 -22.26
N ALA A 161 13.70 40.29 -22.98
CA ALA A 161 14.05 40.74 -24.32
C ALA A 161 14.03 42.28 -24.31
N PRO A 162 15.13 42.93 -23.88
CA PRO A 162 15.15 44.38 -23.71
C PRO A 162 14.90 45.16 -25.01
N TYR A 163 15.30 44.60 -26.15
CA TYR A 163 15.11 45.16 -27.49
C TYR A 163 13.64 45.23 -27.92
N LEU A 164 12.77 44.50 -27.24
CA LEU A 164 11.34 44.45 -27.50
C LEU A 164 10.55 45.48 -26.69
N PHE A 165 11.21 46.32 -25.88
CA PHE A 165 10.54 47.25 -24.97
C PHE A 165 9.50 48.13 -25.68
N ASP A 166 9.83 48.63 -26.87
CA ASP A 166 9.01 49.56 -27.64
C ASP A 166 7.88 48.89 -28.45
N TYR A 167 7.91 47.57 -28.61
CA TYR A 167 6.91 46.83 -29.37
C TYR A 167 5.70 46.47 -28.49
N PRO A 168 4.46 46.84 -28.89
CA PRO A 168 3.26 46.56 -28.12
C PRO A 168 2.88 45.07 -28.11
N ASP A 169 3.11 44.36 -29.21
CA ASP A 169 2.73 42.95 -29.39
C ASP A 169 3.93 42.02 -29.17
N LYS A 170 4.17 41.67 -27.90
CA LYS A 170 5.24 40.75 -27.50
C LYS A 170 4.72 39.32 -27.58
N HIS A 171 5.15 38.57 -28.59
CA HIS A 171 4.83 37.15 -28.72
C HIS A 171 6.09 36.31 -28.62
N TYR A 172 6.13 35.44 -27.61
CA TYR A 172 7.21 34.48 -27.41
C TYR A 172 6.67 33.07 -27.63
N SER A 173 7.49 32.23 -28.24
CA SER A 173 7.24 30.79 -28.36
C SER A 173 8.20 30.02 -27.46
N TYR A 174 7.74 29.01 -26.74
CA TYR A 174 8.59 28.20 -25.88
C TYR A 174 8.26 26.70 -25.98
N ARG A 175 9.26 25.84 -25.73
CA ARG A 175 9.09 24.38 -25.68
C ARG A 175 10.18 23.68 -24.88
N ILE A 176 9.95 22.41 -24.55
CA ILE A 176 10.98 21.47 -24.09
C ILE A 176 11.29 20.52 -25.24
N LYS A 177 12.56 20.46 -25.65
CA LYS A 177 12.99 19.70 -26.83
C LYS A 177 12.73 18.20 -26.70
N GLU A 178 12.95 17.63 -25.52
CA GLU A 178 12.87 16.19 -25.25
C GLU A 178 11.43 15.69 -25.03
N LEU A 179 10.44 16.57 -24.96
CA LEU A 179 9.03 16.19 -24.76
C LEU A 179 8.25 16.07 -26.07
N ASP A 180 8.90 16.28 -27.24
CA ASP A 180 8.26 16.37 -28.57
C ASP A 180 7.00 17.26 -28.59
N SER A 181 6.97 18.27 -27.72
CA SER A 181 5.85 19.19 -27.61
C SER A 181 5.89 20.24 -28.73
N PRO A 182 4.75 20.60 -29.34
CA PRO A 182 4.67 21.75 -30.23
C PRO A 182 5.05 23.04 -29.47
N TRP A 183 5.50 24.05 -30.23
CA TRP A 183 5.77 25.38 -29.66
C TRP A 183 4.52 25.97 -29.03
N GLN A 184 4.61 26.37 -27.77
CA GLN A 184 3.56 27.07 -27.04
C GLN A 184 3.81 28.58 -27.11
N SER A 185 2.76 29.39 -27.27
CA SER A 185 2.88 30.85 -27.34
C SER A 185 2.50 31.53 -26.02
N THR A 186 3.23 32.57 -25.64
CA THR A 186 2.95 33.41 -24.46
C THR A 186 3.27 34.87 -24.75
N THR A 187 2.53 35.78 -24.13
CA THR A 187 2.83 37.22 -24.11
C THR A 187 3.56 37.65 -22.83
N ASN A 188 3.57 36.79 -21.81
CA ASN A 188 4.23 37.04 -20.53
C ASN A 188 5.73 36.75 -20.60
N SER A 189 6.53 37.52 -19.87
CA SER A 189 7.98 37.31 -19.68
C SER A 189 8.33 36.12 -18.76
N GLN A 190 7.37 35.24 -18.51
CA GLN A 190 7.54 34.02 -17.71
C GLN A 190 6.59 32.92 -18.17
N PHE A 191 7.01 31.66 -18.02
CA PHE A 191 6.17 30.48 -18.23
C PHE A 191 6.55 29.36 -17.27
N THR A 192 5.64 28.41 -17.08
CA THR A 192 5.79 27.32 -16.12
C THR A 192 5.50 25.96 -16.75
N PHE A 193 6.39 24.99 -16.50
CA PHE A 193 6.20 23.58 -16.80
C PHE A 193 5.92 22.80 -15.52
N PRO A 194 4.67 22.37 -15.28
CA PRO A 194 4.32 21.60 -14.10
C PRO A 194 4.69 20.11 -14.25
N GLY A 195 5.16 19.50 -13.17
CA GLY A 195 5.18 18.04 -13.04
C GLY A 195 6.15 17.30 -13.94
N LEU A 196 7.32 17.86 -14.24
CA LEU A 196 8.32 17.17 -15.07
C LEU A 196 8.82 15.89 -14.39
N LYS A 197 9.14 14.87 -15.21
CA LYS A 197 9.73 13.62 -14.71
C LYS A 197 11.22 13.83 -14.44
N TYR A 198 11.88 12.83 -13.83
CA TYR A 198 13.33 12.86 -13.77
C TYR A 198 13.92 12.71 -15.19
N GLY A 199 15.01 13.41 -15.48
CA GLY A 199 15.59 13.42 -16.82
C GLY A 199 16.42 14.66 -17.11
N PHE A 200 16.96 14.70 -18.32
CA PHE A 200 17.66 15.84 -18.87
C PHE A 200 16.71 16.59 -19.80
N TYR A 201 16.63 17.91 -19.63
CA TYR A 201 15.73 18.76 -20.38
C TYR A 201 16.45 19.98 -20.93
N THR A 202 16.06 20.37 -22.13
CA THR A 202 16.47 21.59 -22.82
C THR A 202 15.23 22.44 -23.09
N ILE A 203 15.12 23.56 -22.38
CA ILE A 203 14.09 24.57 -22.67
C ILE A 203 14.61 25.48 -23.79
N GLU A 204 13.77 25.71 -24.79
CA GLU A 204 14.02 26.65 -25.87
C GLU A 204 12.94 27.74 -25.83
N ILE A 205 13.37 29.00 -25.95
CA ILE A 205 12.50 30.17 -26.06
C ILE A 205 12.86 30.87 -27.36
N LYS A 206 11.86 31.18 -28.17
CA LYS A 206 11.96 31.82 -29.47
C LYS A 206 11.16 33.10 -29.47
N ASP A 207 11.76 34.16 -29.97
CA ASP A 207 11.11 35.44 -30.19
C ASP A 207 10.48 35.59 -31.60
N PHE A 208 9.66 36.61 -31.84
CA PHE A 208 9.09 36.95 -33.17
C PHE A 208 10.17 37.18 -34.22
N THR A 209 11.33 37.70 -33.82
CA THR A 209 12.52 37.86 -34.69
C THR A 209 13.17 36.53 -35.10
N GLY A 210 12.79 35.43 -34.43
CA GLY A 210 13.39 34.12 -34.63
C GLY A 210 14.63 33.85 -33.78
N ALA A 211 15.07 34.79 -32.94
CA ALA A 211 16.15 34.57 -31.98
C ALA A 211 15.76 33.48 -30.96
N VAL A 212 16.64 32.51 -30.71
CA VAL A 212 16.39 31.39 -29.79
C VAL A 212 17.37 31.42 -28.61
N ALA A 213 16.83 31.40 -27.39
CA ALA A 213 17.58 31.18 -26.16
C ALA A 213 17.32 29.77 -25.64
N SER A 214 18.38 29.06 -25.22
CA SER A 214 18.27 27.68 -24.72
C SER A 214 18.89 27.51 -23.34
N LEU A 215 18.24 26.73 -22.48
CA LEU A 215 18.73 26.37 -21.15
C LEU A 215 18.65 24.85 -20.93
N ARG A 216 19.74 24.27 -20.45
CA ARG A 216 19.81 22.86 -20.06
C ARG A 216 19.73 22.71 -18.54
N PHE A 217 18.90 21.77 -18.08
CA PHE A 217 18.82 21.38 -16.68
C PHE A 217 18.51 19.89 -16.54
N ALA A 218 18.76 19.33 -15.36
CA ALA A 218 18.49 17.94 -15.06
C ALA A 218 17.69 17.80 -13.76
N ILE A 219 16.64 16.97 -13.79
CA ILE A 219 15.89 16.56 -12.60
C ILE A 219 16.41 15.19 -12.19
N ALA A 220 16.98 15.09 -10.98
CA ALA A 220 17.56 13.88 -10.44
C ALA A 220 16.50 12.77 -10.27
N LYS A 221 16.94 11.50 -10.32
CA LYS A 221 16.07 10.35 -10.05
C LYS A 221 15.67 10.30 -8.56
N PRO A 222 14.46 9.81 -8.22
CA PRO A 222 14.11 9.58 -6.83
C PRO A 222 15.02 8.56 -6.15
N TRP A 223 15.39 8.80 -4.89
CA TRP A 223 16.34 7.97 -4.14
C TRP A 223 15.88 6.50 -3.98
N TYR A 224 14.56 6.26 -3.91
CA TYR A 224 13.97 4.93 -3.79
C TYR A 224 14.02 4.12 -5.10
N TYR A 225 14.38 4.75 -6.23
CA TYR A 225 14.70 4.07 -7.49
C TYR A 225 16.21 3.88 -7.71
N SER A 226 17.05 4.25 -6.73
CA SER A 226 18.49 4.02 -6.84
C SER A 226 18.82 2.52 -6.80
N GLY A 227 19.92 2.12 -7.44
CA GLY A 227 20.36 0.71 -7.44
C GLY A 227 20.54 0.14 -6.03
N LEU A 228 21.06 0.95 -5.10
CA LEU A 228 21.20 0.59 -3.69
C LEU A 228 19.87 0.39 -2.98
N ALA A 229 18.84 1.18 -3.31
CA ALA A 229 17.50 0.98 -2.77
C ALA A 229 16.89 -0.33 -3.28
N ILE A 230 17.08 -0.64 -4.57
CA ILE A 230 16.60 -1.88 -5.19
C ILE A 230 17.26 -3.10 -4.55
N THR A 231 18.58 -3.09 -4.32
CA THR A 231 19.27 -4.18 -3.62
C THR A 231 18.79 -4.29 -2.16
N GLY A 232 18.54 -3.17 -1.49
CA GLY A 232 17.94 -3.15 -0.15
C GLY A 232 16.56 -3.80 -0.10
N TYR A 233 15.66 -3.49 -1.05
CA TYR A 233 14.34 -4.11 -1.14
C TYR A 233 14.43 -5.62 -1.39
N PHE A 234 15.36 -6.04 -2.25
CA PHE A 234 15.59 -7.46 -2.52
C PHE A 234 16.06 -8.21 -1.26
N LEU A 235 16.96 -7.62 -0.47
CA LEU A 235 17.41 -8.21 0.80
C LEU A 235 16.28 -8.30 1.84
N ILE A 236 15.44 -7.25 1.95
CA ILE A 236 14.27 -7.26 2.84
C ILE A 236 13.28 -8.34 2.40
N PHE A 237 13.05 -8.50 1.10
CA PHE A 237 12.19 -9.54 0.55
C PHE A 237 12.72 -10.95 0.88
N LEU A 238 14.02 -11.20 0.71
CA LEU A 238 14.65 -12.46 1.11
C LEU A 238 14.57 -12.71 2.61
N LEU A 239 14.75 -11.67 3.44
CA LEU A 239 14.59 -11.77 4.90
C LEU A 239 13.16 -12.17 5.28
N LEU A 240 12.15 -11.58 4.64
CA LEU A 240 10.74 -11.92 4.86
C LEU A 240 10.45 -13.38 4.47
N ILE A 241 10.96 -13.85 3.33
CA ILE A 241 10.85 -15.26 2.93
C ILE A 241 11.51 -16.17 3.96
N TRP A 242 12.70 -15.82 4.43
CA TRP A 242 13.42 -16.59 5.44
C TRP A 242 12.68 -16.65 6.77
N LEU A 243 12.10 -15.53 7.23
CA LEU A 243 11.27 -15.47 8.43
C LEU A 243 9.99 -16.30 8.28
N LEU A 244 9.32 -16.24 7.12
CA LEU A 244 8.15 -17.05 6.82
C LEU A 244 8.49 -18.55 6.85
N TYR A 245 9.58 -18.94 6.20
CA TYR A 245 10.08 -20.31 6.22
C TYR A 245 10.36 -20.78 7.66
N LYS A 246 11.04 -19.95 8.47
CA LYS A 246 11.32 -20.25 9.88
C LYS A 246 10.03 -20.40 10.70
N TYR A 247 9.05 -19.53 10.48
CA TYR A 247 7.74 -19.58 11.15
C TYR A 247 6.98 -20.87 10.82
N ILE A 248 6.86 -21.22 9.54
CA ILE A 248 6.19 -22.44 9.08
C ILE A 248 6.89 -23.67 9.67
N LYS A 249 8.23 -23.73 9.61
CA LYS A 249 9.02 -24.83 10.17
C LYS A 249 8.80 -24.99 11.67
N HIS A 250 8.71 -23.89 12.41
CA HIS A 250 8.42 -23.92 13.85
C HIS A 250 7.02 -24.46 14.14
N LYS A 251 6.01 -24.02 13.37
CA LYS A 251 4.63 -24.51 13.50
C LYS A 251 4.52 -26.00 13.22
N ILE A 252 5.19 -26.50 12.18
CA ILE A 252 5.20 -27.93 11.83
C ILE A 252 5.86 -28.77 12.93
N ARG A 253 6.97 -28.30 13.51
CA ARG A 253 7.63 -29.01 14.62
C ARG A 253 6.71 -29.17 15.83
N LYS A 254 6.02 -28.09 16.23
CA LYS A 254 5.05 -28.14 17.33
C LYS A 254 3.88 -29.07 17.04
N ALA A 255 3.32 -29.02 15.83
CA ALA A 255 2.24 -29.92 15.44
C ALA A 255 2.69 -31.39 15.49
N LYS A 256 3.92 -31.67 15.05
CA LYS A 256 4.49 -33.01 15.13
C LYS A 256 4.70 -33.47 16.57
N GLU A 257 5.20 -32.62 17.45
CA GLU A 257 5.38 -32.91 18.88
C GLU A 257 4.05 -33.23 19.56
N ILE A 258 3.00 -32.44 19.30
CA ILE A 258 1.65 -32.66 19.85
C ILE A 258 1.10 -34.01 19.37
N SER A 259 1.15 -34.29 18.07
CA SER A 259 0.67 -35.57 17.52
C SER A 259 1.45 -36.77 18.08
N ALA A 260 2.75 -36.63 18.33
CA ALA A 260 3.56 -37.68 18.94
C ALA A 260 3.20 -37.89 20.43
N MET A 261 2.86 -36.83 21.15
CA MET A 261 2.37 -36.92 22.53
C MET A 261 1.00 -37.60 22.61
N GLU A 262 0.07 -37.26 21.73
CA GLU A 262 -1.26 -37.89 21.65
C GLU A 262 -1.15 -39.40 21.39
N VAL A 263 -0.34 -39.79 20.40
CA VAL A 263 -0.09 -41.21 20.13
C VAL A 263 0.51 -41.90 21.36
N ARG A 264 1.49 -41.27 22.02
CA ARG A 264 2.11 -41.84 23.23
C ARG A 264 1.13 -41.98 24.40
N GLN A 265 0.23 -41.02 24.59
CA GLN A 265 -0.84 -41.10 25.58
C GLN A 265 -1.77 -42.27 25.27
N SER A 266 -2.23 -42.40 24.02
CA SER A 266 -3.12 -43.50 23.63
C SER A 266 -2.49 -44.89 23.82
N ILE A 267 -1.17 -45.01 23.63
CA ILE A 267 -0.44 -46.26 23.88
C ILE A 267 -0.38 -46.54 25.37
N LEU A 268 -0.06 -45.52 26.18
CA LEU A 268 0.05 -45.66 27.62
C LEU A 268 -1.30 -46.01 28.26
N GLU A 269 -2.40 -45.43 27.79
CA GLU A 269 -3.76 -45.77 28.24
C GLU A 269 -4.09 -47.23 27.94
N LYS A 270 -3.82 -47.69 26.71
CA LYS A 270 -4.02 -49.10 26.34
C LYS A 270 -3.17 -50.06 27.16
N GLU A 271 -1.92 -49.68 27.47
CA GLU A 271 -1.04 -50.49 28.32
C GLU A 271 -1.58 -50.56 29.76
N LEU A 272 -2.10 -49.45 30.28
CA LEU A 272 -2.73 -49.38 31.59
C LEU A 272 -3.99 -50.25 31.65
N ASP A 273 -4.86 -50.17 30.64
CA ASP A 273 -6.05 -51.00 30.52
C ASP A 273 -5.70 -52.49 30.43
N TYR A 274 -4.70 -52.83 29.63
CA TYR A 274 -4.20 -54.21 29.54
C TYR A 274 -3.69 -54.72 30.88
N LYS A 275 -2.92 -53.91 31.62
CA LYS A 275 -2.43 -54.27 32.96
C LYS A 275 -3.54 -54.41 33.99
N ASN A 276 -4.57 -53.56 33.92
CA ASN A 276 -5.75 -53.69 34.75
C ASN A 276 -6.53 -54.98 34.44
N TYR A 277 -6.65 -55.34 33.17
CA TYR A 277 -7.28 -56.58 32.73
C TYR A 277 -6.49 -57.81 33.23
N GLU A 278 -5.17 -57.80 33.09
CA GLU A 278 -4.28 -58.85 33.62
C GLU A 278 -4.47 -59.02 35.14
N LEU A 279 -4.49 -57.91 35.89
CA LEU A 279 -4.75 -57.93 37.34
C LEU A 279 -6.13 -58.52 37.67
N MET A 280 -7.18 -58.12 36.95
CA MET A 280 -8.54 -58.66 37.11
C MET A 280 -8.58 -60.19 36.94
N LEU A 281 -7.89 -60.71 35.92
CA LEU A 281 -7.79 -62.16 35.69
C LEU A 281 -7.11 -62.86 36.86
N THR A 282 -6.01 -62.31 37.38
CA THR A 282 -5.32 -62.90 38.54
C THR A 282 -6.21 -62.95 39.78
N ILE A 283 -6.99 -61.89 40.04
CA ILE A 283 -7.88 -61.84 41.19
C ILE A 283 -9.02 -62.85 41.05
N ARG A 284 -9.59 -63.00 39.85
CA ARG A 284 -10.63 -64.01 39.59
C ARG A 284 -10.10 -65.41 39.86
N HIS A 285 -8.92 -65.74 39.36
CA HIS A 285 -8.30 -67.04 39.61
C HIS A 285 -8.09 -67.32 41.12
N LEU A 286 -7.69 -66.30 41.88
CA LEU A 286 -7.56 -66.42 43.33
C LEU A 286 -8.91 -66.61 44.04
N ILE A 287 -9.98 -65.96 43.58
CA ILE A 287 -11.33 -66.16 44.12
C ILE A 287 -11.82 -67.58 43.88
N ASP A 288 -11.68 -68.07 42.64
CA ASP A 288 -12.11 -69.43 42.26
C ASP A 288 -11.37 -70.48 43.09
N ARG A 289 -10.05 -70.31 43.28
CA ARG A 289 -9.24 -71.17 44.14
C ARG A 289 -9.72 -71.16 45.59
N ASN A 290 -10.10 -70.00 46.12
CA ASN A 290 -10.63 -69.87 47.49
C ASN A 290 -11.96 -70.63 47.63
N GLU A 291 -12.85 -70.48 46.65
CA GLU A 291 -14.14 -71.16 46.62
C GLU A 291 -13.97 -72.68 46.72
N ILE A 292 -13.11 -73.25 45.88
CA ILE A 292 -12.80 -74.69 45.89
C ILE A 292 -12.25 -75.13 47.26
N LEU A 293 -11.31 -74.38 47.84
CA LEU A 293 -10.73 -74.73 49.14
C LEU A 293 -11.77 -74.66 50.27
N THR A 294 -12.65 -73.65 50.26
CA THR A 294 -13.73 -73.54 51.25
C THR A 294 -14.80 -74.62 51.10
N GLU A 295 -15.08 -75.06 49.89
CA GLU A 295 -15.99 -76.17 49.61
C GLU A 295 -15.40 -77.49 50.12
N LEU A 296 -14.13 -77.78 49.80
CA LEU A 296 -13.42 -78.94 50.33
C LEU A 296 -13.36 -78.95 51.86
N GLN A 297 -13.16 -77.79 52.50
CA GLN A 297 -13.19 -77.67 53.95
C GLN A 297 -14.56 -78.05 54.54
N LYS A 298 -15.66 -77.60 53.91
CA LYS A 298 -17.02 -77.95 54.33
C LYS A 298 -17.34 -79.43 54.12
N GLU A 299 -16.93 -80.00 52.98
CA GLU A 299 -17.12 -81.44 52.74
C GLU A 299 -16.41 -82.26 53.83
N ILE A 300 -15.17 -81.92 54.17
CA ILE A 300 -14.45 -82.60 55.25
C ILE A 300 -15.14 -82.42 56.62
N SER A 301 -15.65 -81.22 56.93
CA SER A 301 -16.38 -81.01 58.19
C SER A 301 -17.67 -81.81 58.26
N THR A 302 -18.43 -81.91 57.16
CA THR A 302 -19.65 -82.72 57.10
C THR A 302 -19.36 -84.22 57.23
N ILE A 303 -18.29 -84.72 56.60
CA ILE A 303 -17.83 -86.11 56.73
C ILE A 303 -17.48 -86.42 58.19
N LYS A 304 -16.83 -85.49 58.89
CA LYS A 304 -16.49 -85.63 60.32
C LYS A 304 -17.72 -85.71 61.23
N GLU A 305 -18.76 -84.92 60.94
CA GLU A 305 -20.00 -84.89 61.74
C GLU A 305 -20.88 -86.14 61.51
N HIS A 306 -20.86 -86.71 60.31
CA HIS A 306 -21.78 -87.78 59.91
C HIS A 306 -21.16 -89.18 59.82
N SER A 307 -19.85 -89.35 60.03
CA SER A 307 -19.18 -90.65 59.87
C SER A 307 -18.27 -91.05 61.03
N SER A 308 -18.68 -92.08 61.79
CA SER A 308 -17.84 -92.74 62.82
C SER A 308 -16.78 -93.69 62.23
N LYS A 309 -16.67 -93.78 60.89
CA LYS A 309 -16.02 -94.91 60.18
C LYS A 309 -14.72 -94.56 59.45
N TYR A 310 -14.32 -93.28 59.41
CA TYR A 310 -13.10 -92.84 58.72
C TYR A 310 -11.92 -92.66 59.69
N PRO A 311 -10.68 -93.00 59.29
CA PRO A 311 -9.51 -92.76 60.13
C PRO A 311 -9.29 -91.26 60.34
N ILE A 312 -9.49 -90.80 61.57
CA ILE A 312 -9.38 -89.39 62.00
C ILE A 312 -8.05 -88.75 61.55
N LYS A 313 -6.97 -89.54 61.47
CA LYS A 313 -5.64 -89.08 61.04
C LYS A 313 -5.59 -88.61 59.57
N ASN A 314 -6.29 -89.28 58.66
CA ASN A 314 -6.28 -88.92 57.23
C ASN A 314 -7.13 -87.66 56.99
N LEU A 315 -8.26 -87.53 57.69
CA LEU A 315 -9.08 -86.32 57.67
C LEU A 315 -8.31 -85.11 58.24
N ARG A 316 -7.56 -85.31 59.33
CA ARG A 316 -6.74 -84.25 59.94
C ARG A 316 -5.58 -83.80 59.04
N ASN A 317 -4.99 -84.71 58.26
CA ASN A 317 -3.95 -84.37 57.29
C ASN A 317 -4.54 -83.60 56.09
N MET A 318 -5.68 -84.02 55.56
CA MET A 318 -6.40 -83.27 54.50
C MET A 318 -6.81 -81.87 54.98
N GLU A 319 -7.31 -81.77 56.22
CA GLU A 319 -7.62 -80.49 56.86
C GLU A 319 -6.37 -79.63 57.04
N ALA A 320 -5.23 -80.21 57.45
CA ALA A 320 -3.97 -79.48 57.55
C ALA A 320 -3.50 -78.96 56.17
N THR A 321 -3.58 -79.76 55.11
CA THR A 321 -3.22 -79.34 53.75
C THR A 321 -4.16 -78.26 53.20
N ILE A 322 -5.46 -78.34 53.48
CA ILE A 322 -6.42 -77.30 53.09
C ILE A 322 -6.19 -76.03 53.91
N ASN A 323 -5.94 -76.14 55.21
CA ASN A 323 -5.61 -74.98 56.06
C ASN A 323 -4.29 -74.34 55.64
N GLU A 324 -3.29 -75.11 55.22
CA GLU A 324 -2.03 -74.60 54.65
C GLU A 324 -2.26 -73.94 53.28
N GLY A 325 -3.11 -74.51 52.43
CA GLY A 325 -3.56 -73.91 51.17
C GLY A 325 -4.32 -72.59 51.39
N LEU A 326 -5.19 -72.52 52.38
CA LEU A 326 -5.91 -71.31 52.78
C LEU A 326 -4.96 -70.27 53.40
N GLN A 327 -3.97 -70.68 54.20
CA GLN A 327 -2.98 -69.79 54.79
C GLN A 327 -2.02 -69.20 53.76
N SER A 328 -1.42 -70.02 52.88
CA SER A 328 -0.55 -69.55 51.80
C SER A 328 -1.29 -68.60 50.85
N GLN A 329 -2.57 -68.89 50.58
CA GLN A 329 -3.42 -68.00 49.79
C GLN A 329 -3.63 -66.63 50.45
N THR A 330 -3.62 -66.51 51.79
CA THR A 330 -3.80 -65.18 52.42
C THR A 330 -2.68 -64.20 52.12
N GLU A 331 -1.47 -64.66 51.77
CA GLU A 331 -0.34 -63.80 51.42
C GLU A 331 -0.45 -63.32 49.97
N ASP A 332 -0.61 -64.24 49.01
CA ASP A 332 -0.88 -63.94 47.59
C ASP A 332 -2.12 -63.04 47.43
N TRP A 333 -3.13 -63.27 48.27
CA TRP A 333 -4.37 -62.49 48.31
C TRP A 333 -4.15 -61.07 48.83
N LYS A 334 -3.34 -60.89 49.88
CA LYS A 334 -2.97 -59.56 50.38
C LYS A 334 -2.22 -58.75 49.33
N ASP A 335 -1.34 -59.40 48.58
CA ASP A 335 -0.58 -58.77 47.51
C ASP A 335 -1.46 -58.38 46.32
N ALA A 336 -2.38 -59.25 45.90
CA ALA A 336 -3.36 -58.94 44.86
C ALA A 336 -4.27 -57.77 45.29
N LEU A 337 -4.72 -57.75 46.55
CA LEU A 337 -5.52 -56.65 47.11
C LEU A 337 -4.74 -55.34 47.22
N ASN A 338 -3.46 -55.39 47.54
CA ASN A 338 -2.59 -54.20 47.56
C ASN A 338 -2.41 -53.64 46.14
N LYS A 339 -2.16 -54.49 45.14
CA LYS A 339 -2.08 -54.09 43.73
C LYS A 339 -3.40 -53.50 43.22
N LEU A 340 -4.53 -54.09 43.60
CA LEU A 340 -5.87 -53.56 43.32
C LEU A 340 -6.09 -52.19 43.97
N LYS A 341 -5.69 -52.02 45.23
CA LYS A 341 -5.83 -50.73 45.92
C LYS A 341 -5.01 -49.65 45.22
N LEU A 342 -3.82 -49.98 44.73
CA LEU A 342 -2.96 -49.08 43.96
C LEU A 342 -3.59 -48.72 42.60
N SER A 343 -4.13 -49.69 41.86
CA SER A 343 -4.76 -49.42 40.55
C SER A 343 -6.05 -48.57 40.68
N GLN A 344 -6.76 -48.67 41.80
CA GLN A 344 -7.99 -47.91 42.05
C GLN A 344 -7.76 -46.55 42.73
N GLN A 345 -6.52 -46.11 42.95
CA GLN A 345 -6.25 -44.80 43.58
C GLN A 345 -6.87 -43.63 42.81
N GLY A 346 -6.78 -43.66 41.47
CA GLY A 346 -7.39 -42.63 40.62
C GLY A 346 -8.90 -42.57 40.78
N PHE A 347 -9.57 -43.73 40.68
CA PHE A 347 -11.01 -43.85 40.90
C PHE A 347 -11.44 -43.37 42.29
N ASN A 348 -10.73 -43.79 43.34
CA ASN A 348 -11.04 -43.38 44.71
C ASN A 348 -10.89 -41.87 44.92
N LYS A 349 -9.91 -41.24 44.27
CA LYS A 349 -9.72 -39.78 44.33
C LYS A 349 -10.89 -39.05 43.67
N THR A 350 -11.30 -39.47 42.46
CA THR A 350 -12.45 -38.87 41.75
C THR A 350 -13.76 -39.07 42.51
N LEU A 351 -13.95 -40.26 43.08
CA LEU A 351 -15.14 -40.59 43.87
C LEU A 351 -15.21 -39.74 45.15
N LEU A 352 -14.09 -39.49 45.82
CA LEU A 352 -14.03 -38.60 47.00
C LEU A 352 -14.29 -37.13 46.67
N GLN A 353 -13.98 -36.67 45.44
CA GLN A 353 -14.31 -35.31 45.02
C GLN A 353 -15.82 -35.09 44.92
N HIS A 354 -16.56 -36.10 44.45
CA HIS A 354 -18.02 -36.03 44.29
C HIS A 354 -18.76 -36.42 45.58
N PHE A 355 -18.21 -37.37 46.34
CA PHE A 355 -18.82 -37.91 47.55
C PHE A 355 -17.80 -37.89 48.72
N PRO A 356 -17.54 -36.73 49.33
CA PRO A 356 -16.51 -36.56 50.36
C PRO A 356 -16.81 -37.30 51.68
N ASN A 357 -18.06 -37.70 51.92
CA ASN A 357 -18.50 -38.40 53.14
C ASN A 357 -18.27 -39.94 53.10
N LEU A 358 -17.59 -40.44 52.08
CA LEU A 358 -17.25 -41.86 51.96
C LEU A 358 -16.06 -42.22 52.87
N THR A 359 -16.21 -43.31 53.62
CA THR A 359 -15.14 -43.83 54.49
C THR A 359 -14.17 -44.71 53.71
N PRO A 360 -12.96 -45.01 54.23
CA PRO A 360 -12.04 -45.96 53.61
C PRO A 360 -12.65 -47.35 53.37
N HIS A 361 -13.59 -47.78 54.21
CA HIS A 361 -14.34 -49.01 54.03
C HIS A 361 -15.33 -48.91 52.85
N ASP A 362 -16.01 -47.77 52.71
CA ASP A 362 -16.92 -47.52 51.59
C ASP A 362 -16.17 -47.49 50.25
N LEU A 363 -14.99 -46.86 50.21
CA LEU A 363 -14.13 -46.82 49.01
C LEU A 363 -13.66 -48.22 48.57
N ARG A 364 -13.32 -49.09 49.53
CA ARG A 364 -13.00 -50.50 49.24
C ARG A 364 -14.21 -51.23 48.67
N LEU A 365 -15.40 -51.02 49.25
CA LEU A 365 -16.63 -51.61 48.73
C LEU A 365 -16.92 -51.11 47.30
N CYS A 366 -16.80 -49.82 47.02
CA CYS A 366 -16.95 -49.28 45.67
C CYS A 366 -15.96 -49.89 44.69
N SER A 367 -14.69 -50.02 45.10
CA SER A 367 -13.65 -50.63 44.26
C SER A 367 -14.01 -52.06 43.88
N TYR A 368 -14.52 -52.86 44.82
CA TYR A 368 -14.95 -54.23 44.53
C TYR A 368 -16.20 -54.30 43.64
N LEU A 369 -17.15 -53.39 43.83
CA LEU A 369 -18.36 -53.33 43.02
C LEU A 369 -18.10 -52.88 41.59
N LYS A 370 -17.17 -51.93 41.40
CA LYS A 370 -16.71 -51.50 40.08
C LYS A 370 -16.03 -52.64 39.31
N MET A 371 -15.35 -53.53 40.01
CA MET A 371 -14.76 -54.75 39.45
C MET A 371 -15.76 -55.88 39.23
N ASN A 372 -17.05 -55.60 39.43
CA ASN A 372 -18.15 -56.53 39.24
C ASN A 372 -18.06 -57.78 40.12
N PHE A 373 -17.49 -57.67 41.33
CA PHE A 373 -17.57 -58.75 42.32
C PHE A 373 -18.98 -58.87 42.88
N SER A 374 -19.47 -60.10 42.99
CA SER A 374 -20.73 -60.44 43.62
C SER A 374 -20.70 -60.17 45.13
N THR A 375 -21.89 -60.07 45.74
CA THR A 375 -22.00 -59.82 47.18
C THR A 375 -21.40 -60.98 48.00
N LYS A 376 -21.47 -62.22 47.47
CA LYS A 376 -20.85 -63.40 48.09
C LYS A 376 -19.33 -63.32 48.02
N GLU A 377 -18.77 -62.96 46.88
CA GLU A 377 -17.32 -62.80 46.73
C GLU A 377 -16.81 -61.70 47.66
N ILE A 378 -17.44 -60.51 47.67
CA ILE A 378 -17.05 -59.41 48.57
C ILE A 378 -17.06 -59.81 50.04
N ALA A 379 -18.06 -60.60 50.46
CA ALA A 379 -18.16 -61.09 51.84
C ALA A 379 -16.96 -61.97 52.20
N ARG A 380 -16.54 -62.84 51.26
CA ARG A 380 -15.31 -63.63 51.38
C ARG A 380 -14.07 -62.74 51.41
N LEU A 381 -13.97 -61.74 50.53
CA LEU A 381 -12.80 -60.84 50.45
C LEU A 381 -12.59 -60.04 51.74
N LEU A 382 -13.69 -59.62 52.37
CA LEU A 382 -13.68 -58.82 53.59
C LEU A 382 -13.70 -59.66 54.87
N ASN A 383 -13.80 -60.99 54.76
CA ASN A 383 -13.98 -61.91 55.88
C ASN A 383 -15.14 -61.52 56.81
N ILE A 384 -16.30 -61.21 56.21
CA ILE A 384 -17.53 -60.84 56.93
C ILE A 384 -18.72 -61.63 56.36
N SER A 385 -19.87 -61.60 57.05
CA SER A 385 -21.07 -62.25 56.55
C SER A 385 -21.63 -61.56 55.30
N VAL A 386 -22.27 -62.34 54.41
CA VAL A 386 -22.98 -61.81 53.23
C VAL A 386 -23.96 -60.71 53.62
N ARG A 387 -24.67 -60.90 54.73
CA ARG A 387 -25.62 -59.92 55.30
C ARG A 387 -24.93 -58.60 55.69
N ALA A 388 -23.69 -58.65 56.21
CA ALA A 388 -22.93 -57.44 56.52
C ALA A 388 -22.53 -56.65 55.26
N VAL A 389 -22.27 -57.34 54.14
CA VAL A 389 -22.03 -56.69 52.84
C VAL A 389 -23.32 -56.08 52.29
N GLU A 390 -24.46 -56.77 52.37
CA GLU A 390 -25.76 -56.23 51.96
C GLU A 390 -26.10 -54.93 52.70
N ILE A 391 -25.93 -54.93 54.03
CA ILE A 391 -26.10 -53.72 54.86
C ILE A 391 -25.14 -52.61 54.43
N SER A 392 -23.89 -52.96 54.12
CA SER A 392 -22.90 -51.97 53.65
C SER A 392 -23.25 -51.41 52.27
N ARG A 393 -23.77 -52.22 51.34
CA ARG A 393 -24.28 -51.79 50.03
C ARG A 393 -25.50 -50.87 50.18
N TYR A 394 -26.41 -51.18 51.10
CA TYR A 394 -27.56 -50.33 51.40
C TYR A 394 -27.13 -48.95 51.95
N ARG A 395 -26.21 -48.94 52.91
CA ARG A 395 -25.64 -47.68 53.45
C ARG A 395 -24.92 -46.89 52.37
N LEU A 396 -24.16 -47.57 51.51
CA LEU A 396 -23.47 -46.96 50.39
C LEU A 396 -24.44 -46.31 49.40
N ARG A 397 -25.54 -46.98 49.02
CA ARG A 397 -26.61 -46.40 48.18
C ARG A 397 -27.14 -45.09 48.76
N LYS A 398 -27.42 -45.05 50.06
CA LYS A 398 -27.89 -43.81 50.74
C LYS A 398 -26.85 -42.70 50.68
N LYS A 399 -25.57 -43.02 50.89
CA LYS A 399 -24.48 -42.03 50.82
C LYS A 399 -24.25 -41.49 49.40
N LEU A 400 -24.53 -42.30 48.38
CA LEU A 400 -24.47 -41.93 46.97
C LEU A 400 -25.76 -41.29 46.45
N GLY A 401 -26.82 -41.20 47.27
CA GLY A 401 -28.10 -40.59 46.87
C GLY A 401 -28.93 -41.41 45.88
N LEU A 402 -28.64 -42.71 45.72
CA LEU A 402 -29.28 -43.56 44.72
C LEU A 402 -30.72 -43.94 45.08
N LYS A 403 -31.59 -43.98 44.07
CA LYS A 403 -32.98 -44.47 44.20
C LYS A 403 -33.02 -45.99 44.35
N HIS A 404 -34.20 -46.51 44.73
CA HIS A 404 -34.35 -47.93 45.06
C HIS A 404 -34.24 -48.85 43.82
N ASP A 405 -34.63 -48.35 42.66
CA ASP A 405 -34.62 -48.98 41.34
C ASP A 405 -33.27 -48.89 40.62
N GLU A 406 -32.38 -47.97 41.03
CA GLU A 406 -31.06 -47.81 40.43
C GLU A 406 -30.11 -48.96 40.83
N ASN A 407 -29.35 -49.48 39.87
CA ASN A 407 -28.37 -50.52 40.14
C ASN A 407 -27.03 -49.91 40.58
N LEU A 408 -26.70 -50.08 41.87
CA LEU A 408 -25.44 -49.59 42.48
C LEU A 408 -24.18 -50.03 41.70
N THR A 409 -24.12 -51.24 41.17
CA THR A 409 -22.91 -51.68 40.43
C THR A 409 -22.83 -51.02 39.07
N GLU A 410 -23.96 -50.96 38.38
CA GLU A 410 -24.06 -50.29 37.08
C GLU A 410 -23.76 -48.80 37.22
N PHE A 411 -24.25 -48.14 38.27
CA PHE A 411 -23.89 -46.75 38.58
C PHE A 411 -22.37 -46.57 38.72
N LEU A 412 -21.70 -47.44 39.49
CA LEU A 412 -20.25 -47.36 39.70
C LEU A 412 -19.41 -47.79 38.47
N ILE A 413 -20.00 -48.54 37.53
CA ILE A 413 -19.36 -49.00 36.28
C ILE A 413 -19.59 -48.00 35.15
N ASN A 414 -20.81 -47.47 35.02
CA ASN A 414 -21.24 -46.56 33.96
C ASN A 414 -20.94 -45.09 34.27
N GLU A 415 -20.78 -44.69 35.54
CA GLU A 415 -20.17 -43.39 35.83
C GLU A 415 -18.68 -43.41 35.50
N MET A 416 -18.39 -43.20 34.23
CA MET A 416 -17.32 -42.32 33.80
C MET A 416 -17.96 -40.92 33.75
N PHE A 417 -17.63 -39.96 34.61
CA PHE A 417 -16.40 -39.16 34.51
C PHE A 417 -15.89 -39.00 33.06
N THR A 418 -16.79 -38.88 32.09
CA THR A 418 -16.53 -38.10 30.89
C THR A 418 -16.40 -36.66 31.36
N GLY A 419 -15.17 -36.15 31.35
CA GLY A 419 -14.93 -34.74 31.54
C GLY A 419 -15.65 -33.97 30.43
N GLU A 420 -16.73 -33.28 30.80
CA GLU A 420 -16.93 -31.91 30.34
C GLU A 420 -16.10 -30.97 31.21
#